data_AF-A0A920UPG1-F1
#
_entry.id   AF-A0A920UPG1-F1
#
_cell.length_a   1.000
_cell.length_b   1.000
_cell.length_c   1.000
_cell.angle_alpha   90.00
_cell.angle_beta   90.00
_cell.angle_gamma   90.00
#
_symmetry.space_group_name_H-M   'P 1'
#
loop_
_entity.id
_entity.type
_entity.pdbx_description
1 polymer ?
#
loop_
_entity_poly.entity_id
_entity_poly.type
_entity_poly.pdbx_seq_one_letter_code
_entity_poly.pdbx_strand_id
1 'polypeptide(L)'
;MANTSDELPSLVSRIREFLGFLGANVTIPHKVEIMALLMKLMMFSKTIGAVNTIVKKDEKLIGYNTGAFGVFLKTLFWSWLNLKPVVPECFC
;
A
#
# COMPACT_ATOMS: atom_id res chain seq x y z
N MET A 1 -5.85 16.62 -7.72
CA MET A 1 -4.95 16.17 -6.65
C MET A 1 -5.52 16.78 -5.37
N ALA A 2 -5.83 15.96 -4.35
CA ALA A 2 -6.36 16.47 -3.09
C ALA A 2 -5.18 17.01 -2.27
N ASN A 3 -5.17 18.30 -2.03
CA ASN A 3 -4.02 19.01 -1.45
C ASN A 3 -4.24 19.35 0.03
N THR A 4 -5.42 19.03 0.57
CA THR A 4 -5.85 19.27 1.95
C THR A 4 -6.60 18.04 2.49
N SER A 5 -6.49 17.80 3.80
CA SER A 5 -7.14 16.67 4.50
C SER A 5 -8.67 16.70 4.39
N ASP A 6 -9.25 17.89 4.30
CA ASP A 6 -10.71 18.10 4.28
C ASP A 6 -11.37 17.66 2.97
N GLU A 7 -10.61 17.57 1.88
CA GLU A 7 -11.10 17.13 0.57
C GLU A 7 -11.09 15.60 0.41
N LEU A 8 -10.36 14.89 1.29
CA LEU A 8 -10.16 13.45 1.20
C LEU A 8 -11.48 12.65 1.27
N PRO A 9 -12.42 12.94 2.19
CA PRO A 9 -13.71 12.23 2.24
C PRO A 9 -14.58 12.45 0.99
N SER A 10 -14.57 13.68 0.46
CA SER A 10 -15.27 14.03 -0.79
C SER A 10 -14.72 13.22 -1.97
N LEU A 11 -13.40 13.14 -2.10
CA LEU A 11 -12.75 12.37 -3.16
C LEU A 11 -13.07 10.86 -3.05
N VAL A 12 -13.00 10.31 -1.84
CA VAL A 12 -13.32 8.90 -1.59
C VAL A 12 -14.78 8.59 -1.97
N SER A 13 -15.70 9.50 -1.69
CA SER A 13 -17.12 9.37 -2.05
C SER A 13 -17.30 9.35 -3.57
N ARG A 14 -16.62 10.27 -4.29
CA ARG A 14 -16.65 10.30 -5.76
C ARG A 14 -16.13 9.01 -6.39
N ILE A 15 -15.04 8.44 -5.86
CA ILE A 15 -14.49 7.16 -6.34
C ILE A 15 -15.52 6.03 -6.13
N ARG A 16 -16.24 6.06 -5.01
CA ARG A 16 -17.27 5.05 -4.68
C ARG A 16 -18.49 5.16 -5.60
N GLU A 17 -18.95 6.37 -5.92
CA GLU A 17 -20.17 6.59 -6.71
C GLU A 17 -19.95 6.43 -8.22
N PHE A 18 -18.83 6.93 -8.76
CA PHE A 18 -18.60 6.88 -10.20
C PHE A 18 -18.21 5.47 -10.68
N LEU A 19 -19.02 4.90 -11.57
CA LEU A 19 -18.80 3.58 -12.18
C LEU A 19 -17.47 3.47 -12.96
N GLY A 20 -16.93 4.58 -13.45
CA GLY A 20 -15.69 4.61 -14.24
C GLY A 20 -14.39 4.45 -13.44
N PHE A 21 -14.44 4.46 -12.11
CA PHE A 21 -13.24 4.29 -11.29
C PHE A 21 -13.03 2.84 -10.89
N LEU A 22 -11.82 2.33 -11.13
CA LEU A 22 -11.37 1.03 -10.61
C LEU A 22 -10.65 1.16 -9.25
N GLY A 23 -10.21 2.36 -8.89
CA GLY A 23 -9.41 2.59 -7.70
C GLY A 23 -8.56 3.86 -7.80
N ALA A 24 -7.62 4.00 -6.86
CA ALA A 24 -6.69 5.13 -6.83
C ALA A 24 -5.39 4.76 -6.11
N ASN A 25 -4.29 5.43 -6.49
CA ASN A 25 -3.03 5.40 -5.75
C ASN A 25 -3.03 6.52 -4.70
N VAL A 26 -2.55 6.23 -3.50
CA VAL A 26 -2.49 7.18 -2.37
C VAL A 26 -1.03 7.44 -2.02
N THR A 27 -0.70 8.73 -1.99
CA THR A 27 0.64 9.25 -1.72
C THR A 27 0.64 10.09 -0.43
N ILE A 28 1.83 10.42 0.06
CA ILE A 28 2.02 11.33 1.20
C ILE A 28 1.30 12.66 0.88
N PRO A 29 0.61 13.29 1.85
CA PRO A 29 0.50 12.91 3.28
C PRO A 29 -0.62 11.91 3.62
N HIS A 30 -1.46 11.55 2.66
CA HIS A 30 -2.76 10.88 2.90
C HIS A 30 -2.71 9.37 3.15
N LYS A 31 -1.52 8.75 3.23
CA LYS A 31 -1.38 7.28 3.34
C LYS A 31 -1.92 6.69 4.65
N VAL A 32 -1.99 7.49 5.71
CA VAL A 32 -2.50 7.07 7.02
C VAL A 32 -3.97 7.46 7.16
N GLU A 33 -4.31 8.72 6.86
CA GLU A 33 -5.67 9.27 7.00
C GLU A 33 -6.72 8.52 6.18
N ILE A 34 -6.36 8.05 4.98
CA ILE A 34 -7.26 7.28 4.11
C ILE A 34 -7.79 6.00 4.78
N MET A 35 -7.05 5.42 5.74
CA MET A 35 -7.43 4.16 6.37
C MET A 35 -8.78 4.23 7.10
N ALA A 36 -9.11 5.39 7.67
CA ALA A 36 -10.38 5.63 8.35
C ALA A 36 -11.58 5.67 7.40
N LEU A 37 -11.35 5.92 6.11
CA LEU A 37 -12.40 6.10 5.10
C LEU A 37 -12.68 4.82 4.29
N LEU A 38 -11.91 3.76 4.51
CA LEU A 38 -11.98 2.50 3.76
C LEU A 38 -12.75 1.43 4.54
N MET A 39 -13.58 0.68 3.81
CA MET A 39 -14.44 -0.34 4.42
C MET A 39 -13.65 -1.59 4.83
N LYS A 40 -12.65 -1.97 4.03
CA LYS A 40 -11.80 -3.12 4.31
C LYS A 40 -10.33 -2.77 4.10
N LEU A 41 -9.51 -3.20 5.04
CA LEU A 41 -8.06 -3.10 4.95
C LEU A 41 -7.51 -4.53 4.91
N MET A 42 -6.56 -4.78 4.01
CA MET A 42 -5.81 -6.03 4.00
C MET A 42 -4.99 -6.16 5.29
N MET A 43 -4.79 -7.39 5.78
CA MET A 43 -4.13 -7.65 7.07
C MET A 43 -2.77 -6.95 7.18
N PHE A 44 -1.94 -7.04 6.14
CA PHE A 44 -0.66 -6.33 6.08
C PHE A 44 -0.80 -4.81 6.14
N SER A 45 -1.78 -4.22 5.46
CA SER A 45 -2.02 -2.76 5.52
C SER A 45 -2.40 -2.30 6.92
N LYS A 46 -3.14 -3.12 7.68
CA LYS A 46 -3.41 -2.86 9.10
C LYS A 46 -2.14 -2.92 9.94
N THR A 47 -1.30 -3.93 9.73
CA THR A 47 -0.04 -4.11 10.47
C THR A 47 0.95 -2.97 10.20
N ILE A 48 1.04 -2.50 8.95
CA ILE A 48 1.96 -1.43 8.55
C ILE A 48 1.42 -0.04 8.96
N GLY A 49 0.10 0.10 9.11
CA GLY A 49 -0.52 1.38 9.47
C GLY A 49 -0.56 2.39 8.32
N ALA A 50 -0.52 1.94 7.07
CA ALA A 50 -0.62 2.80 5.90
C ALA A 50 -1.24 2.09 4.70
N VAL A 51 -1.89 2.84 3.81
CA VAL A 51 -2.45 2.39 2.53
C VAL A 51 -1.89 3.26 1.41
N ASN A 52 -1.37 2.63 0.37
CA ASN A 52 -0.95 3.32 -0.85
C ASN A 52 -1.81 2.95 -2.07
N THR A 53 -2.71 1.98 -1.98
CA THR A 53 -3.55 1.59 -3.11
C THR A 53 -4.97 1.30 -2.65
N ILE A 54 -5.95 1.93 -3.29
CA ILE A 54 -7.37 1.69 -3.09
C ILE A 54 -7.87 0.96 -4.34
N VAL A 55 -8.59 -0.15 -4.14
CA VAL A 55 -9.31 -0.83 -5.21
C VAL A 55 -10.79 -0.76 -4.92
N LYS A 56 -11.56 -0.37 -5.94
CA LYS A 56 -13.02 -0.41 -5.91
C LYS A 56 -13.48 -1.80 -6.32
N LYS A 57 -14.28 -2.42 -5.47
CA LYS A 57 -14.97 -3.69 -5.76
C LYS A 57 -16.45 -3.47 -5.48
N ASP A 58 -17.22 -3.32 -6.56
CA ASP A 58 -18.62 -2.91 -6.51
C ASP A 58 -18.77 -1.57 -5.75
N GLU A 59 -19.54 -1.53 -4.67
CA GLU A 59 -19.71 -0.35 -3.81
C GLU A 59 -18.66 -0.25 -2.68
N LYS A 60 -17.70 -1.18 -2.63
CA LYS A 60 -16.75 -1.31 -1.53
C LYS A 60 -15.37 -0.81 -1.95
N LEU A 61 -14.71 -0.08 -1.06
CA LEU A 61 -13.32 0.34 -1.22
C LEU A 61 -12.41 -0.47 -0.31
N ILE A 62 -11.40 -1.10 -0.91
CA ILE A 62 -10.44 -1.96 -0.23
C ILE A 62 -9.04 -1.32 -0.29
N GLY A 63 -8.41 -1.16 0.88
CA GLY A 63 -7.07 -0.62 1.02
C GLY A 63 -5.99 -1.69 1.02
N TYR A 64 -4.94 -1.43 0.25
CA TYR A 64 -3.73 -2.23 0.10
C TYR A 64 -2.48 -1.39 0.40
N ASN A 65 -1.45 -2.07 0.88
CA ASN A 65 -0.12 -1.53 1.06
C ASN A 65 0.87 -2.40 0.28
N THR A 66 1.20 -1.99 -0.94
CA THR A 66 2.13 -2.72 -1.81
C THR A 66 3.59 -2.33 -1.58
N GLY A 67 3.85 -1.22 -0.89
CA GLY A 67 5.21 -0.71 -0.65
C GLY A 67 6.03 -1.60 0.29
N ALA A 68 5.47 -1.98 1.44
CA ALA A 68 6.19 -2.84 2.38
C ALA A 68 6.35 -4.28 1.86
N PHE A 69 5.37 -4.79 1.12
CA PHE A 69 5.44 -6.12 0.50
C PHE A 69 6.55 -6.19 -0.55
N GLY A 70 6.66 -5.15 -1.40
CA GLY A 70 7.72 -5.06 -2.41
C GLY A 70 9.12 -5.05 -1.80
N VAL A 71 9.36 -4.25 -0.76
CA VAL A 71 10.67 -4.20 -0.09
C VAL A 71 10.98 -5.51 0.64
N PHE A 72 10.01 -6.07 1.38
CA PHE A 72 10.25 -7.26 2.20
C PHE A 72 10.41 -8.55 1.38
N LEU A 73 9.53 -8.81 0.40
CA LEU A 73 9.53 -10.08 -0.33
C LEU A 73 10.26 -10.02 -1.68
N LYS A 74 10.36 -8.85 -2.31
CA LYS A 74 11.04 -8.75 -3.61
C LYS A 74 12.46 -8.22 -3.50
N THR A 75 12.77 -7.39 -2.51
CA THR A 75 14.13 -6.87 -2.36
C THR A 75 14.90 -7.65 -1.32
N LEU A 76 14.40 -7.74 -0.07
CA LEU A 76 15.13 -8.41 1.00
C LEU A 76 15.19 -9.94 0.80
N PHE A 77 14.07 -10.59 0.50
CA PHE A 77 14.05 -12.04 0.30
C PHE A 77 14.81 -12.49 -0.97
N TRP A 78 14.72 -11.74 -2.07
CA TRP A 78 15.42 -12.03 -3.33
C TRP A 78 16.92 -11.74 -3.26
N SER A 79 17.31 -10.70 -2.50
CA SER A 79 18.71 -10.46 -2.15
C SER A 79 19.23 -11.59 -1.24
N TRP A 80 18.43 -12.07 -0.28
CA TRP A 80 18.83 -13.14 0.64
C TRP A 80 19.03 -14.50 -0.05
N LEU A 81 18.17 -14.86 -1.01
CA LEU A 81 18.32 -16.09 -1.82
C LEU A 81 19.50 -16.06 -2.81
N ASN A 82 19.97 -14.87 -3.21
CA ASN A 82 21.11 -14.71 -4.13
C ASN A 82 22.40 -14.30 -3.42
N LEU A 83 22.42 -14.21 -2.09
CA LEU A 83 23.65 -14.19 -1.33
C LEU A 83 24.27 -15.59 -1.46
N LYS A 84 25.18 -15.77 -2.42
CA LYS A 84 26.20 -16.81 -2.28
C LYS A 84 26.79 -16.64 -0.87
N PRO A 85 26.90 -17.70 -0.07
CA PRO A 85 27.65 -17.59 1.17
C PRO A 85 29.05 -17.12 0.78
N VAL A 86 29.42 -15.91 1.18
CA VAL A 86 30.82 -15.51 1.21
C VAL A 86 31.39 -16.33 2.35
N VAL A 87 31.81 -17.55 2.04
CA VAL A 87 32.75 -18.27 2.89
C VAL A 87 33.99 -17.38 2.94
N PRO A 88 34.41 -16.87 4.11
CA PRO A 88 35.72 -16.29 4.20
C PRO A 88 36.68 -17.45 3.96
N GLU A 89 37.46 -17.39 2.90
CA GLU A 89 38.61 -18.28 2.74
C GLU A 89 39.49 -18.07 3.98
N CYS A 90 39.49 -19.05 4.87
CA CYS A 90 40.46 -19.16 5.94
C CYS A 90 41.83 -19.23 5.28
N PHE A 91 42.55 -18.12 5.32
CA PHE A 91 44.00 -18.11 5.15
C PHE A 91 44.60 -18.94 6.29
N CYS A 92 45.11 -20.11 5.93
CA CYS A 92 46.14 -20.82 6.67
C CYS A 92 47.29 -21.09 5.71
#